data_AF-A0A7Z9Y9Q5-F1
#
_entry.id   AF-A0A7Z9Y9Q5-F1
#
_cell.length_a   1.000
_cell.length_b   1.000
_cell.length_c   1.000
_cell.angle_alpha   90.00
_cell.angle_beta   90.00
_cell.angle_gamma   90.00
#
_symmetry.space_group_name_H-M   'P 1'
#
loop_
_entity.id
_entity.type
_entity.pdbx_description
1 polymer ?
#
loop_
_entity_poly.entity_id
_entity_poly.type
_entity_poly.pdbx_seq_one_letter_code
_entity_poly.pdbx_strand_id
1 'polypeptide(L)'
;MNRRGRFVWMKLIFIALVILPLNSLWVMDTGVVGHGVNFTRVSLFMNTIFVIFVLTFLNVPLKRFLPSLSIRREEMLLLYAMLCVSSGIAGFDIIQRLYPLLGHAFYFATPENEWAELIHPYVPKWLVVTDRSVLDGYYKRGFFYRTLYKEEYIRAWLVPSIAWASVVIAVVLCMLFMNLLIRRQWTEHERLAYPLAQIPMEIIDRQINLFRSKLLWIGFALSGGRDLINGLHYLFPIIPTILYGRFMLSQYFTTKPWNALGWVPIEFHPFAIGLAYFMPLDMAFSTWFFYWFWRFERVFGSVIGVKALRGFPFVWQQSIGVCFAILLFVLWMYRFQALRILRSFLGYADDKDRGELRMCRWAILGFLLSFGYLVGFCYFAGMKVWVASAFFLILLSFSLVVTRIRAEIGYPMHDLAFRPEDIMVTVLGTRPIGPENLTMFGYLHFLSYAHRSNPQPH
;
A
#
# COMPACT_ATOMS: atom_id res chain seq x y z
N MET A 1 7.14 34.30 5.35
CA MET A 1 6.99 33.31 6.45
C MET A 1 7.59 33.91 7.72
N ASN A 2 6.77 34.16 8.77
CA ASN A 2 7.26 34.73 10.05
C ASN A 2 8.30 33.84 10.74
N ARG A 3 9.23 34.41 11.54
CA ARG A 3 10.28 33.68 12.28
C ARG A 3 9.74 32.48 13.08
N ARG A 4 8.55 32.63 13.68
CA ARG A 4 7.84 31.58 14.43
C ARG A 4 7.40 30.40 13.57
N GLY A 5 7.07 30.65 12.29
CA GLY A 5 6.76 29.61 11.31
C GLY A 5 8.00 28.82 10.92
N ARG A 6 9.13 29.49 10.64
CA ARG A 6 10.39 28.80 10.29
C ARG A 6 10.86 27.84 11.39
N PHE A 7 10.78 28.24 12.65
CA PHE A 7 11.18 27.40 13.78
C PHE A 7 10.33 26.11 13.89
N VAL A 8 9.02 26.22 13.67
CA VAL A 8 8.08 25.07 13.65
C VAL A 8 8.45 24.08 12.55
N TRP A 9 8.73 24.56 11.34
CA TRP A 9 9.13 23.71 10.22
C TRP A 9 10.47 23.01 10.46
N MET A 10 11.47 23.71 10.99
CA MET A 10 12.78 23.13 11.29
C MET A 10 12.69 22.02 12.35
N LYS A 11 11.90 22.23 13.41
CA LYS A 11 11.68 21.23 14.46
C LYS A 11 11.03 19.97 13.89
N LEU A 12 9.97 20.12 13.10
CA LEU A 12 9.29 18.98 12.49
C LEU A 12 10.21 18.23 11.53
N ILE A 13 10.98 18.93 10.70
CA ILE A 13 11.96 18.33 9.79
C ILE A 13 12.98 17.52 10.57
N PHE A 14 13.50 18.06 11.68
CA PHE A 14 14.45 17.32 12.53
C PHE A 14 13.84 16.05 13.11
N ILE A 15 12.62 16.14 13.66
CA ILE A 15 11.89 14.96 14.19
C ILE A 15 11.69 13.93 13.08
N ALA A 16 11.25 14.35 11.89
CA ALA A 16 11.03 13.48 10.75
C ALA A 16 12.34 12.82 10.25
N LEU A 17 13.45 13.57 10.21
CA LEU A 17 14.76 13.06 9.80
C LEU A 17 15.29 11.94 10.71
N VAL A 18 14.90 11.94 11.99
CA VAL A 18 15.27 10.88 12.93
C VAL A 18 14.27 9.73 12.88
N ILE A 19 12.97 10.04 12.94
CA ILE A 19 11.93 9.02 13.10
C ILE A 19 11.68 8.24 11.81
N LEU A 20 11.66 8.89 10.64
CA LEU A 20 11.32 8.21 9.38
C LEU A 20 12.34 7.11 9.00
N PRO A 21 13.66 7.33 9.06
CA PRO A 21 14.62 6.26 8.78
C PRO A 21 14.51 5.10 9.78
N LEU A 22 14.37 5.38 11.08
CA LEU A 22 14.19 4.34 12.10
C LEU A 22 12.92 3.52 11.86
N ASN A 23 11.82 4.20 11.53
CA ASN A 23 10.56 3.54 11.19
C ASN A 23 10.69 2.68 9.92
N SER A 24 11.31 3.21 8.87
CA SER A 24 11.54 2.44 7.63
C SER A 24 12.43 1.23 7.87
N LEU A 25 13.49 1.34 8.68
CA LEU A 25 14.33 0.20 9.06
C LEU A 25 13.53 -0.86 9.82
N TRP A 26 12.64 -0.44 10.74
CA TRP A 26 11.79 -1.36 11.48
C TRP A 26 10.76 -2.08 10.58
N VAL A 27 10.18 -1.37 9.61
CA VAL A 27 9.29 -1.95 8.60
C VAL A 27 10.04 -2.95 7.70
N MET A 28 11.28 -2.64 7.31
CA MET A 28 12.12 -3.53 6.50
C MET A 28 12.54 -4.79 7.29
N ASP A 29 12.95 -4.65 8.54
CA ASP A 29 13.36 -5.79 9.39
C ASP A 29 12.21 -6.79 9.59
N THR A 30 11.03 -6.29 9.94
CA THR A 30 9.85 -7.14 10.16
C THR A 30 9.35 -7.81 8.88
N GLY A 31 9.51 -7.17 7.72
CA GLY A 31 9.03 -7.72 6.44
C GLY A 31 10.01 -8.63 5.71
N VAL A 32 11.30 -8.27 5.65
CA VAL A 32 12.33 -9.00 4.90
C VAL A 32 13.01 -10.08 5.74
N VAL A 33 13.33 -9.77 7.00
CA VAL A 33 14.06 -10.71 7.88
C VAL A 33 13.09 -11.69 8.55
N GLY A 34 11.80 -11.33 8.62
CA GLY A 34 10.73 -12.18 9.15
C GLY A 34 10.67 -12.21 10.68
N HIS A 35 11.29 -11.23 11.35
CA HIS A 35 11.28 -11.10 12.81
C HIS A 35 9.93 -10.61 13.38
N GLY A 36 8.88 -10.46 12.58
CA GLY A 36 7.58 -10.02 13.09
C GLY A 36 6.44 -10.01 12.07
N VAL A 37 5.32 -9.42 12.49
CA VAL A 37 4.15 -9.21 11.64
C VAL A 37 4.42 -8.04 10.70
N ASN A 38 4.12 -8.21 9.42
CA ASN A 38 4.24 -7.16 8.41
C ASN A 38 3.25 -6.01 8.68
N PHE A 39 3.72 -4.93 9.30
CA PHE A 39 2.88 -3.79 9.75
C PHE A 39 2.10 -3.09 8.64
N THR A 40 2.56 -3.19 7.40
CA THR A 40 2.05 -2.46 6.22
C THR A 40 1.06 -3.26 5.38
N ARG A 41 0.69 -4.47 5.82
CA ARG A 41 -0.33 -5.30 5.15
C ARG A 41 -1.76 -4.98 5.57
N VAL A 42 -1.93 -4.21 6.64
CA VAL A 42 -3.22 -3.70 7.10
C VAL A 42 -3.43 -2.28 6.64
N SER A 43 -4.67 -1.90 6.37
CA SER A 43 -5.03 -0.55 5.90
C SER A 43 -4.75 0.53 6.95
N LEU A 44 -4.67 0.18 8.23
CA LEU A 44 -4.21 1.06 9.30
C LEU A 44 -2.80 0.63 9.70
N PHE A 45 -1.78 1.35 9.25
CA PHE A 45 -0.38 1.00 9.51
C PHE A 45 -0.08 0.98 11.01
N MET A 46 0.08 -0.23 11.55
CA MET A 46 0.24 -0.49 12.98
C MET A 46 1.46 0.25 13.54
N ASN A 47 2.58 0.24 12.81
CA ASN A 47 3.80 0.94 13.17
C ASN A 47 3.57 2.47 13.28
N THR A 48 2.79 3.04 12.36
CA THR A 48 2.51 4.48 12.38
C THR A 48 1.63 4.86 13.57
N ILE A 49 0.58 4.08 13.85
CA ILE A 49 -0.27 4.28 15.02
C ILE A 49 0.51 4.10 16.32
N PHE A 50 1.38 3.09 16.39
CA PHE A 50 2.25 2.88 17.54
C PHE A 50 3.19 4.06 17.78
N VAL A 51 3.88 4.55 16.73
CA VAL A 51 4.77 5.72 16.83
C VAL A 51 4.00 6.95 17.29
N ILE A 52 2.82 7.25 16.71
CA ILE A 52 2.00 8.38 17.15
C ILE A 52 1.51 8.21 18.58
N PHE A 53 1.10 7.01 18.99
CA PHE A 53 0.69 6.72 20.37
C PHE A 53 1.84 6.98 21.36
N VAL A 54 3.04 6.48 21.08
CA VAL A 54 4.23 6.70 21.90
C VAL A 54 4.61 8.18 21.94
N LEU A 55 4.63 8.87 20.80
CA LEU A 55 4.91 10.30 20.75
C LEU A 55 3.88 11.10 21.53
N THR A 56 2.60 10.73 21.46
CA THR A 56 1.53 11.36 22.23
C THR A 56 1.74 11.16 23.74
N PHE A 57 2.10 9.94 24.15
CA PHE A 57 2.42 9.63 25.53
C PHE A 57 3.61 10.45 26.04
N LEU A 58 4.71 10.51 25.28
CA LEU A 58 5.90 11.31 25.60
C LEU A 58 5.64 12.83 25.55
N ASN A 59 4.67 13.27 24.75
CA ASN A 59 4.31 14.69 24.65
C ASN A 59 3.60 15.23 25.91
N VAL A 60 2.96 14.35 26.70
CA VAL A 60 2.31 14.74 27.96
C VAL A 60 3.30 15.34 28.97
N PRO A 61 4.39 14.65 29.36
CA PRO A 61 5.40 15.25 30.22
C PRO A 61 6.17 16.39 29.54
N LEU A 62 6.42 16.34 28.22
CA LEU A 62 7.07 17.44 27.50
C LEU A 62 6.29 18.75 27.61
N LYS A 63 4.95 18.71 27.52
CA LYS A 63 4.11 19.90 27.73
C LYS A 63 4.28 20.50 29.13
N ARG A 64 4.57 19.67 30.14
CA ARG A 64 4.74 20.10 31.54
C ARG A 64 6.14 20.63 31.81
N PHE A 65 7.18 19.96 31.31
CA PHE A 65 8.57 20.25 31.69
C PHE A 65 9.37 21.02 30.63
N LEU A 66 9.08 20.83 29.33
CA LEU A 66 9.81 21.42 28.21
C LEU A 66 8.84 21.89 27.11
N PRO A 67 7.98 22.89 27.38
CA PRO A 67 6.90 23.30 26.47
C PRO A 67 7.39 23.79 25.11
N SER A 68 8.62 24.30 25.01
CA SER A 68 9.27 24.70 23.76
C SER A 68 9.53 23.51 22.81
N LEU A 69 9.73 22.31 23.35
CA LEU A 69 9.94 21.07 22.59
C LEU A 69 8.65 20.26 22.37
N SER A 70 7.53 20.68 22.97
CA SER A 70 6.25 19.99 22.79
C SER A 70 5.83 19.97 21.31
N ILE A 71 5.22 18.85 20.91
CA ILE A 71 4.71 18.64 19.55
C ILE A 71 3.26 19.13 19.51
N ARG A 72 2.99 20.05 18.58
CA ARG A 72 1.66 20.61 18.34
C ARG A 72 0.78 19.62 17.58
N ARG A 73 -0.52 19.88 17.62
CA ARG A 73 -1.52 19.07 16.90
C ARG A 73 -1.22 18.98 15.41
N GLU A 74 -0.93 20.11 14.78
CA GLU A 74 -0.67 20.19 13.33
C GLU A 74 0.64 19.48 12.98
N GLU A 75 1.64 19.56 13.86
CA GLU A 75 2.92 18.86 13.70
C GLU A 75 2.74 17.34 13.82
N MET A 76 1.91 16.87 14.76
CA MET A 76 1.58 15.44 14.89
C MET A 76 0.80 14.91 13.69
N LEU A 77 -0.18 15.66 13.17
CA LEU A 77 -0.95 15.28 11.99
C LEU A 77 -0.06 15.19 10.75
N LEU A 78 0.83 16.16 10.55
CA LEU A 78 1.77 16.13 9.43
C LEU A 78 2.78 14.98 9.59
N LEU A 79 3.29 14.73 10.80
CA LEU A 79 4.17 13.60 11.07
C LEU A 79 3.47 12.26 10.83
N TYR A 80 2.20 12.13 11.21
CA TYR A 80 1.37 10.95 10.91
C TYR A 80 1.28 10.71 9.39
N ALA A 81 0.96 11.74 8.61
CA ALA A 81 0.91 11.63 7.15
C ALA A 81 2.29 11.23 6.55
N MET A 82 3.38 11.85 7.03
CA MET A 82 4.75 11.50 6.60
C MET A 82 5.11 10.05 6.94
N LEU A 83 4.74 9.59 8.14
CA LEU A 83 4.94 8.20 8.57
C LEU A 83 4.14 7.23 7.70
N CYS A 84 2.89 7.55 7.38
CA CYS A 84 2.08 6.72 6.51
C CYS A 84 2.69 6.59 5.11
N VAL A 85 3.04 7.71 4.46
CA VAL A 85 3.67 7.68 3.13
C VAL A 85 5.00 6.93 3.17
N SER A 86 5.86 7.21 4.16
CA SER A 86 7.15 6.53 4.32
C SER A 86 6.97 5.03 4.56
N SER A 87 6.00 4.62 5.38
CA SER A 87 5.73 3.22 5.68
C SER A 87 5.13 2.49 4.48
N GLY A 88 4.27 3.16 3.70
CA GLY A 88 3.74 2.60 2.46
C GLY A 88 4.85 2.29 1.45
N ILE A 89 5.79 3.22 1.29
CA ILE A 89 6.97 3.09 0.41
C ILE A 89 7.94 2.01 0.92
N ALA A 90 8.31 2.03 2.21
CA ALA A 90 9.18 1.02 2.82
C ALA A 90 8.49 -0.36 3.00
N GLY A 91 7.18 -0.40 2.75
CA GLY A 91 6.32 -1.54 3.00
C GLY A 91 6.63 -2.75 2.13
N PHE A 92 5.96 -3.85 2.49
CA PHE A 92 6.17 -5.16 1.89
C PHE A 92 5.95 -5.19 0.38
N ASP A 93 5.05 -4.36 -0.15
CA ASP A 93 4.67 -4.45 -1.56
C ASP A 93 5.53 -3.58 -2.49
N ILE A 94 6.20 -2.53 -1.98
CA ILE A 94 6.98 -1.59 -2.82
C ILE A 94 8.49 -1.89 -2.74
N ILE A 95 9.22 -1.30 -1.80
CA ILE A 95 10.70 -1.38 -1.76
C ILE A 95 11.18 -2.81 -1.51
N GLN A 96 10.50 -3.56 -0.64
CA GLN A 96 10.90 -4.94 -0.30
C GLN A 96 10.82 -5.89 -1.49
N ARG A 97 10.01 -5.57 -2.52
CA ARG A 97 9.91 -6.32 -3.77
C ARG A 97 10.83 -5.81 -4.85
N LEU A 98 11.01 -4.49 -4.92
CA LEU A 98 11.84 -3.86 -5.94
C LEU A 98 13.29 -4.38 -5.89
N TYR A 99 13.93 -4.35 -4.72
CA TYR A 99 15.37 -4.65 -4.61
C TYR A 99 15.75 -6.08 -5.02
N PRO A 100 15.00 -7.13 -4.62
CA PRO A 100 15.23 -8.47 -5.15
C PRO A 100 15.17 -8.53 -6.68
N LEU A 101 14.23 -7.81 -7.33
CA LEU A 101 14.06 -7.85 -8.79
C LEU A 101 15.27 -7.28 -9.53
N LEU A 102 16.00 -6.31 -8.96
CA LEU A 102 17.07 -5.57 -9.65
C LEU A 102 18.26 -6.44 -10.06
N GLY A 103 18.50 -7.56 -9.39
CA GLY A 103 19.58 -8.49 -9.74
C GLY A 103 19.11 -9.88 -10.15
N HIS A 104 17.83 -10.19 -9.96
CA HIS A 104 17.32 -11.56 -10.03
C HIS A 104 17.53 -12.22 -11.40
N ALA A 105 17.18 -11.51 -12.47
CA ALA A 105 17.28 -12.02 -13.84
C ALA A 105 18.72 -12.36 -14.25
N PHE A 106 19.71 -11.65 -13.71
CA PHE A 106 21.14 -11.89 -14.00
C PHE A 106 21.75 -12.93 -13.07
N TYR A 107 21.38 -12.93 -11.79
CA TYR A 107 21.95 -13.85 -10.80
C TYR A 107 21.52 -15.31 -11.02
N PHE A 108 20.23 -15.49 -11.31
CA PHE A 108 19.60 -16.82 -11.46
C PHE A 108 19.45 -17.25 -12.92
N ALA A 109 20.07 -16.57 -13.87
CA ALA A 109 20.13 -17.04 -15.25
C ALA A 109 20.92 -18.36 -15.32
N THR A 110 20.32 -19.38 -15.91
CA THR A 110 20.96 -20.68 -16.18
C THR A 110 20.70 -21.08 -17.62
N PRO A 111 21.51 -21.99 -18.20
CA PRO A 111 21.26 -22.49 -19.55
C PRO A 111 19.85 -23.12 -19.70
N GLU A 112 19.30 -23.71 -18.63
CA GLU A 112 18.00 -24.38 -18.67
C GLU A 112 16.80 -23.43 -18.67
N ASN A 113 16.95 -22.21 -18.14
CA ASN A 113 15.88 -21.21 -18.15
C ASN A 113 16.00 -20.21 -19.30
N GLU A 114 17.14 -20.21 -20.00
CA GLU A 114 17.42 -19.39 -21.18
C GLU A 114 17.23 -17.88 -20.96
N TRP A 115 17.23 -17.40 -19.71
CA TRP A 115 16.97 -15.98 -19.40
C TRP A 115 18.01 -15.04 -20.01
N ALA A 116 19.23 -15.51 -20.20
CA ALA A 116 20.29 -14.77 -20.87
C ALA A 116 19.95 -14.45 -22.34
N GLU A 117 19.21 -15.33 -23.00
CA GLU A 117 18.83 -15.17 -24.41
C GLU A 117 17.46 -14.50 -24.54
N LEU A 118 16.52 -14.84 -23.64
CA LEU A 118 15.13 -14.39 -23.72
C LEU A 118 14.87 -13.04 -23.06
N ILE A 119 15.58 -12.71 -21.98
CA ILE A 119 15.27 -11.55 -21.11
C ILE A 119 16.37 -10.51 -21.17
N HIS A 120 17.64 -10.90 -20.96
CA HIS A 120 18.76 -9.96 -20.83
C HIS A 120 18.89 -8.96 -21.99
N PRO A 121 18.63 -9.31 -23.26
CA PRO A 121 18.72 -8.35 -24.36
C PRO A 121 17.77 -7.16 -24.22
N TYR A 122 16.68 -7.33 -23.50
CA TYR A 122 15.63 -6.32 -23.31
C TYR A 122 15.75 -5.60 -21.96
N VAL A 123 16.70 -5.97 -21.09
CA VAL A 123 16.85 -5.31 -19.79
C VAL A 123 17.74 -4.07 -19.91
N PRO A 124 17.24 -2.87 -19.53
CA PRO A 124 18.07 -1.68 -19.45
C PRO A 124 19.08 -1.79 -18.30
N LYS A 125 20.36 -2.00 -18.65
CA LYS A 125 21.45 -2.26 -17.69
C LYS A 125 21.65 -1.17 -16.63
N TRP A 126 21.20 0.05 -16.86
CA TRP A 126 21.29 1.15 -15.90
C TRP A 126 20.23 1.08 -14.78
N LEU A 127 19.21 0.24 -14.92
CA LEU A 127 18.14 0.00 -13.93
C LEU A 127 18.38 -1.22 -13.04
N VAL A 128 19.42 -1.99 -13.30
CA VAL A 128 19.64 -3.30 -12.69
C VAL A 128 21.09 -3.46 -12.27
N VAL A 129 21.34 -4.42 -11.40
CA VAL A 129 22.69 -4.82 -11.04
C VAL A 129 23.02 -6.09 -11.82
N THR A 130 24.01 -6.02 -12.70
CA THR A 130 24.40 -7.13 -13.58
C THR A 130 25.64 -7.88 -13.09
N ASP A 131 26.45 -7.25 -12.24
CA ASP A 131 27.72 -7.81 -11.78
C ASP A 131 27.49 -8.94 -10.77
N ARG A 132 27.87 -10.16 -11.16
CA ARG A 132 27.68 -11.37 -10.34
C ARG A 132 28.49 -11.34 -9.04
N SER A 133 29.64 -10.68 -9.02
CA SER A 133 30.47 -10.57 -7.80
C SER A 133 29.78 -9.70 -6.74
N VAL A 134 29.15 -8.61 -7.16
CA VAL A 134 28.34 -7.73 -6.30
C VAL A 134 27.08 -8.46 -5.84
N LEU A 135 26.41 -9.18 -6.75
CA LEU A 135 25.19 -9.94 -6.43
C LEU A 135 25.45 -11.12 -5.50
N ASP A 136 26.62 -11.76 -5.59
CA ASP A 136 27.02 -12.82 -4.66
C ASP A 136 27.03 -12.31 -3.20
N GLY A 137 27.51 -11.09 -2.96
CA GLY A 137 27.46 -10.47 -1.64
C GLY A 137 26.05 -10.15 -1.13
N TYR A 138 25.08 -9.97 -2.03
CA TYR A 138 23.67 -9.75 -1.71
C TYR A 138 22.91 -11.06 -1.44
N TYR A 139 23.07 -12.07 -2.30
CA TYR A 139 22.30 -13.32 -2.22
C TYR A 139 22.89 -14.36 -1.26
N LYS A 140 24.21 -14.39 -1.06
CA LYS A 140 24.84 -15.35 -0.12
C LYS A 140 24.84 -14.76 1.30
N ARG A 141 24.11 -15.41 2.23
CA ARG A 141 24.10 -15.05 3.67
C ARG A 141 25.53 -14.99 4.22
N GLY A 142 25.88 -13.92 4.94
CA GLY A 142 27.19 -13.76 5.60
C GLY A 142 28.03 -12.57 5.12
N PHE A 143 27.81 -12.08 3.89
CA PHE A 143 28.64 -11.04 3.30
C PHE A 143 28.08 -9.61 3.42
N PHE A 144 26.76 -9.43 3.34
CA PHE A 144 26.14 -8.12 3.17
C PHE A 144 26.41 -7.12 4.32
N TYR A 145 26.38 -7.56 5.58
CA TYR A 145 26.64 -6.70 6.75
C TYR A 145 28.10 -6.21 6.86
N ARG A 146 29.04 -6.83 6.13
CA ARG A 146 30.47 -6.46 6.14
C ARG A 146 30.91 -5.67 4.91
N THR A 147 30.06 -5.52 3.90
CA THR A 147 30.49 -5.07 2.55
C THR A 147 29.70 -3.92 1.96
N LEU A 148 28.56 -3.54 2.52
CA LEU A 148 27.71 -2.45 2.00
C LEU A 148 28.43 -1.09 1.90
N TYR A 149 29.40 -0.85 2.78
CA TYR A 149 30.20 0.38 2.79
C TYR A 149 31.36 0.39 1.78
N LYS A 150 31.59 -0.72 1.07
CA LYS A 150 32.62 -0.76 0.04
C LYS A 150 32.13 -0.01 -1.20
N GLU A 151 33.04 0.76 -1.78
CA GLU A 151 32.80 1.61 -2.95
C GLU A 151 32.21 0.84 -4.14
N GLU A 152 32.65 -0.41 -4.36
CA GLU A 152 32.17 -1.28 -5.44
C GLU A 152 30.65 -1.56 -5.35
N TYR A 153 30.14 -1.87 -4.15
CA TYR A 153 28.72 -2.14 -3.93
C TYR A 153 27.92 -0.85 -4.02
N ILE A 154 28.40 0.24 -3.41
CA ILE A 154 27.73 1.53 -3.47
C ILE A 154 27.55 1.96 -4.92
N ARG A 155 28.60 1.94 -5.73
CA ARG A 155 28.53 2.35 -7.14
C ARG A 155 27.57 1.48 -7.95
N ALA A 156 27.59 0.17 -7.75
CA ALA A 156 26.73 -0.76 -8.47
C ALA A 156 25.23 -0.54 -8.15
N TRP A 157 24.88 -0.25 -6.90
CA TRP A 157 23.49 -0.08 -6.48
C TRP A 157 22.97 1.37 -6.54
N LEU A 158 23.85 2.37 -6.53
CA LEU A 158 23.46 3.78 -6.43
C LEU A 158 22.64 4.24 -7.63
N VAL A 159 23.10 3.96 -8.86
CA VAL A 159 22.41 4.40 -10.08
C VAL A 159 21.03 3.74 -10.20
N PRO A 160 20.89 2.40 -10.09
CA PRO A 160 19.57 1.76 -10.06
C PRO A 160 18.68 2.29 -8.92
N SER A 161 19.24 2.49 -7.72
CA SER A 161 18.46 2.96 -6.57
C SER A 161 17.90 4.37 -6.79
N ILE A 162 18.70 5.30 -7.32
CA ILE A 162 18.25 6.66 -7.62
C ILE A 162 17.19 6.65 -8.73
N ALA A 163 17.40 5.86 -9.79
CA ALA A 163 16.47 5.74 -10.90
C ALA A 163 15.11 5.18 -10.47
N TRP A 164 15.08 4.14 -9.65
CA TRP A 164 13.81 3.60 -9.16
C TRP A 164 13.20 4.46 -8.04
N ALA A 165 14.01 5.14 -7.22
CA ALA A 165 13.50 6.10 -6.25
C ALA A 165 12.77 7.26 -6.94
N SER A 166 13.28 7.76 -8.07
CA SER A 166 12.59 8.81 -8.82
C SER A 166 11.27 8.33 -9.43
N VAL A 167 11.17 7.06 -9.86
CA VAL A 167 9.89 6.44 -10.26
C VAL A 167 8.91 6.37 -9.10
N VAL A 168 9.34 5.87 -7.93
CA VAL A 168 8.48 5.79 -6.73
C VAL A 168 7.97 7.17 -6.34
N ILE A 169 8.85 8.19 -6.31
CA ILE A 169 8.47 9.57 -6.04
C ILE A 169 7.44 10.06 -7.06
N ALA A 170 7.66 9.83 -8.35
CA ALA A 170 6.73 10.28 -9.39
C ALA A 170 5.35 9.59 -9.30
N VAL A 171 5.29 8.29 -8.97
CA VAL A 171 4.02 7.58 -8.71
C VAL A 171 3.30 8.17 -7.50
N VAL A 172 4.01 8.38 -6.39
CA VAL A 172 3.43 8.97 -5.17
C VAL A 172 2.95 10.40 -5.41
N LEU A 173 3.67 11.18 -6.22
CA LEU A 173 3.23 12.51 -6.64
C LEU A 173 1.97 12.45 -7.51
N CYS A 174 1.87 11.51 -8.46
CA CYS A 174 0.64 11.29 -9.23
C CYS A 174 -0.55 11.03 -8.29
N MET A 175 -0.38 10.11 -7.34
CA MET A 175 -1.38 9.76 -6.33
C MET A 175 -1.78 10.97 -5.47
N LEU A 176 -0.80 11.77 -5.03
CA LEU A 176 -1.04 13.00 -4.27
C LEU A 176 -1.85 13.99 -5.08
N PHE A 177 -1.45 14.28 -6.33
CA PHE A 177 -2.17 15.21 -7.18
C PHE A 177 -3.59 14.74 -7.53
N MET A 178 -3.79 13.43 -7.73
CA MET A 178 -5.13 12.84 -7.84
C MET A 178 -5.95 13.10 -6.57
N ASN A 179 -5.37 12.86 -5.38
CA ASN A 179 -6.02 13.14 -4.10
C ASN A 179 -6.43 14.61 -3.96
N LEU A 180 -5.59 15.55 -4.38
CA LEU A 180 -5.92 16.97 -4.34
C LEU A 180 -7.13 17.32 -5.22
N LEU A 181 -7.32 16.63 -6.36
CA LEU A 181 -8.46 16.85 -7.25
C LEU A 181 -9.76 16.27 -6.71
N ILE A 182 -9.69 15.09 -6.07
CA ILE A 182 -10.88 14.36 -5.58
C ILE A 182 -11.31 14.76 -4.16
N ARG A 183 -10.39 15.31 -3.35
CA ARG A 183 -10.63 15.61 -1.93
C ARG A 183 -11.92 16.38 -1.70
N ARG A 184 -12.14 17.50 -2.42
CA ARG A 184 -13.32 18.35 -2.21
C ARG A 184 -14.63 17.63 -2.51
N GLN A 185 -14.64 16.80 -3.55
CA GLN A 185 -15.80 16.01 -3.93
C GLN A 185 -16.12 14.99 -2.84
N TRP A 186 -15.12 14.25 -2.38
CA TRP A 186 -15.32 13.21 -1.37
C TRP A 186 -15.61 13.75 0.04
N THR A 187 -15.01 14.87 0.42
CA THR A 187 -15.20 15.45 1.76
C THR A 187 -16.45 16.33 1.86
N GLU A 188 -16.71 17.22 0.90
CA GLU A 188 -17.79 18.20 1.02
C GLU A 188 -19.12 17.71 0.42
N HIS A 189 -19.06 17.01 -0.73
CA HIS A 189 -20.25 16.63 -1.50
C HIS A 189 -20.72 15.21 -1.14
N GLU A 190 -19.80 14.23 -1.19
CA GLU A 190 -20.11 12.82 -0.87
C GLU A 190 -20.01 12.52 0.63
N ARG A 191 -19.30 13.35 1.40
CA ARG A 191 -19.13 13.24 2.86
C ARG A 191 -18.76 11.83 3.31
N LEU A 192 -17.70 11.28 2.72
CA LEU A 192 -17.18 9.95 3.10
C LEU A 192 -16.85 9.90 4.60
N ALA A 193 -17.01 8.74 5.22
CA ALA A 193 -16.92 8.56 6.67
C ALA A 193 -15.47 8.59 7.23
N TYR A 194 -14.48 8.27 6.39
CA TYR A 194 -13.07 8.11 6.76
C TYR A 194 -12.82 7.38 8.09
N PRO A 195 -13.36 6.16 8.30
CA PRO A 195 -13.37 5.52 9.62
C PRO A 195 -11.96 5.31 10.20
N LEU A 196 -10.99 4.96 9.36
CA LEU A 196 -9.61 4.71 9.78
C LEU A 196 -8.87 5.98 10.22
N ALA A 197 -9.24 7.15 9.71
CA ALA A 197 -8.63 8.42 10.10
C ALA A 197 -9.08 8.86 11.50
N GLN A 198 -10.22 8.36 12.00
CA GLN A 198 -10.75 8.71 13.33
C GLN A 198 -9.81 8.26 14.45
N ILE A 199 -9.17 7.08 14.31
CA ILE A 199 -8.26 6.52 15.31
C ILE A 199 -7.04 7.44 15.58
N PRO A 200 -6.21 7.80 14.58
CA PRO A 200 -5.08 8.71 14.81
C PRO A 200 -5.54 10.10 15.24
N MET A 201 -6.67 10.61 14.73
CA MET A 201 -7.23 11.89 15.17
C MET A 201 -7.58 11.87 16.66
N GLU A 202 -8.26 10.84 17.14
CA GLU A 202 -8.61 10.68 18.55
C GLU A 202 -7.38 10.55 19.46
N ILE A 203 -6.33 9.83 19.01
CA ILE A 203 -5.05 9.75 19.73
C ILE A 203 -4.39 11.13 19.84
N ILE A 204 -4.34 11.88 18.75
CA ILE A 204 -3.69 13.19 18.71
C ILE A 204 -4.47 14.24 19.51
N ASP A 205 -5.80 14.22 19.44
CA ASP A 205 -6.68 15.25 20.01
C ASP A 205 -6.93 15.05 21.51
N ARG A 206 -7.15 13.81 21.95
CA ARG A 206 -7.56 13.52 23.34
C ARG A 206 -6.42 13.10 24.26
N GLN A 207 -5.18 13.50 23.99
CA GLN A 207 -3.95 13.01 24.66
C GLN A 207 -4.12 12.65 26.15
N ILE A 208 -4.40 13.63 27.02
CA ILE A 208 -4.47 13.42 28.48
C ILE A 208 -5.70 12.59 28.88
N ASN A 209 -6.84 12.81 28.22
CA ASN A 209 -8.10 12.12 28.56
C ASN A 209 -8.08 10.65 28.11
N LEU A 210 -7.42 10.36 26.98
CA LEU A 210 -7.25 9.03 26.45
C LEU A 210 -6.47 8.15 27.43
N PHE A 211 -5.32 8.63 27.94
CA PHE A 211 -4.50 7.86 28.89
C PHE A 211 -5.12 7.70 30.28
N ARG A 212 -6.15 8.50 30.63
CA ARG A 212 -6.93 8.32 31.87
C ARG A 212 -8.07 7.31 31.73
N SER A 213 -8.39 6.88 30.51
CA SER A 213 -9.50 5.95 30.26
C SER A 213 -9.18 4.55 30.77
N LYS A 214 -9.94 4.07 31.77
CA LYS A 214 -9.83 2.69 32.27
C LYS A 214 -10.17 1.66 31.18
N LEU A 215 -11.15 1.97 30.33
CA LEU A 215 -11.58 1.07 29.25
C LEU A 215 -10.48 0.85 28.22
N LEU A 216 -9.70 1.89 27.89
CA LEU A 216 -8.53 1.77 27.01
C LEU A 216 -7.54 0.75 27.57
N TRP A 217 -7.17 0.90 28.85
CA TRP A 217 -6.19 0.02 29.50
C TRP A 217 -6.70 -1.41 29.68
N ILE A 218 -7.99 -1.61 29.92
CA ILE A 218 -8.60 -2.94 29.93
C ILE A 218 -8.48 -3.58 28.54
N GLY A 219 -8.84 -2.88 27.47
CA GLY A 219 -8.71 -3.38 26.09
C GLY A 219 -7.26 -3.68 25.70
N PHE A 220 -6.33 -2.81 26.10
CA PHE A 220 -4.88 -2.98 25.91
C PHE A 220 -4.36 -4.21 26.66
N ALA A 221 -4.74 -4.39 27.93
CA ALA A 221 -4.32 -5.52 28.74
C ALA A 221 -4.89 -6.85 28.22
N LEU A 222 -6.15 -6.89 27.79
CA LEU A 222 -6.77 -8.09 27.23
C LEU A 222 -6.13 -8.50 25.89
N SER A 223 -6.02 -7.56 24.96
CA SER A 223 -5.48 -7.85 23.62
C SER A 223 -3.97 -8.07 23.66
N GLY A 224 -3.24 -7.15 24.31
CA GLY A 224 -1.79 -7.21 24.46
C GLY A 224 -1.34 -8.37 25.35
N GLY A 225 -2.08 -8.70 26.40
CA GLY A 225 -1.80 -9.86 27.25
C GLY A 225 -1.95 -11.18 26.50
N ARG A 226 -3.02 -11.33 25.71
CA ARG A 226 -3.20 -12.49 24.81
C ARG A 226 -2.05 -12.61 23.81
N ASP A 227 -1.72 -11.53 23.11
CA ASP A 227 -0.67 -11.55 22.09
C ASP A 227 0.72 -11.80 22.72
N LEU A 228 0.97 -11.29 23.93
CA LEU A 228 2.18 -11.57 24.69
C LEU A 228 2.27 -13.05 25.07
N ILE A 229 1.20 -13.65 25.60
CA ILE A 229 1.16 -15.08 25.93
C ILE A 229 1.41 -15.94 24.68
N ASN A 230 0.77 -15.60 23.57
CA ASN A 230 0.95 -16.32 22.31
C ASN A 230 2.36 -16.13 21.71
N GLY A 231 2.94 -14.94 21.84
CA GLY A 231 4.33 -14.67 21.46
C GLY A 231 5.32 -15.44 22.34
N LEU A 232 5.04 -15.52 23.64
CA LEU A 232 5.83 -16.32 24.58
C LEU A 232 5.69 -17.83 24.30
N HIS A 233 4.51 -18.34 23.95
CA HIS A 233 4.35 -19.72 23.51
C HIS A 233 5.19 -20.03 22.27
N TYR A 234 5.22 -19.10 21.29
CA TYR A 234 6.03 -19.29 20.09
C TYR A 234 7.53 -19.42 20.41
N LEU A 235 8.03 -18.65 21.37
CA LEU A 235 9.43 -18.71 21.81
C LEU A 235 9.69 -19.89 22.76
N PHE A 236 8.74 -20.18 23.64
CA PHE A 236 8.80 -21.20 24.68
C PHE A 236 7.51 -22.05 24.62
N PRO A 237 7.49 -23.13 23.82
CA PRO A 237 6.29 -23.96 23.61
C PRO A 237 5.68 -24.61 24.86
N ILE A 238 6.34 -24.49 26.02
CA ILE A 238 5.83 -24.92 27.33
C ILE A 238 4.66 -24.06 27.85
N ILE A 239 4.58 -22.80 27.41
CA ILE A 239 3.51 -21.88 27.82
C ILE A 239 2.26 -22.19 27.00
N PRO A 240 1.07 -22.39 27.57
CA PRO A 240 -0.13 -22.69 26.78
C PRO A 240 -0.56 -21.50 25.91
N THR A 241 -1.15 -21.78 24.75
CA THR A 241 -1.72 -20.74 23.87
C THR A 241 -3.14 -20.37 24.25
N ILE A 242 -3.54 -19.15 23.89
CA ILE A 242 -4.92 -18.69 24.01
C ILE A 242 -5.45 -18.39 22.61
N LEU A 243 -6.33 -19.28 22.13
CA LEU A 243 -7.02 -19.15 20.83
C LEU A 243 -6.03 -18.85 19.69
N TYR A 244 -4.87 -19.49 19.70
CA TYR A 244 -3.81 -19.30 18.73
C TYR A 244 -4.01 -20.20 17.52
N GLY A 245 -3.71 -19.67 16.33
CA GLY A 245 -3.82 -20.41 15.08
C GLY A 245 -5.19 -20.31 14.41
N ARG A 246 -5.36 -21.14 13.38
CA ARG A 246 -6.51 -21.10 12.48
C ARG A 246 -7.37 -22.33 12.69
N PHE A 247 -8.64 -22.14 13.01
CA PHE A 247 -9.59 -23.24 13.05
C PHE A 247 -10.16 -23.46 11.64
N MET A 248 -9.79 -24.58 11.01
CA MET A 248 -10.22 -24.88 9.65
C MET A 248 -11.61 -25.52 9.66
N LEU A 249 -12.65 -24.77 9.33
CA LEU A 249 -14.00 -25.32 9.25
C LEU A 249 -14.13 -26.38 8.13
N SER A 250 -13.29 -26.27 7.11
CA SER A 250 -13.22 -27.18 5.97
C SER A 250 -12.95 -28.64 6.35
N GLN A 251 -12.36 -28.90 7.52
CA GLN A 251 -12.08 -30.26 7.98
C GLN A 251 -13.36 -31.08 8.24
N TYR A 252 -14.50 -30.42 8.49
CA TYR A 252 -15.79 -31.08 8.71
C TYR A 252 -16.57 -31.34 7.41
N PHE A 253 -16.15 -30.75 6.29
CA PHE A 253 -16.85 -30.86 5.01
C PHE A 253 -15.99 -31.66 4.02
N THR A 254 -15.98 -32.98 4.16
CA THR A 254 -15.12 -33.87 3.35
C THR A 254 -15.83 -34.48 2.15
N THR A 255 -17.17 -34.58 2.18
CA THR A 255 -17.99 -35.20 1.14
C THR A 255 -18.51 -34.19 0.11
N LYS A 256 -18.76 -34.65 -1.13
CA LYS A 256 -19.40 -33.82 -2.16
C LYS A 256 -20.86 -33.54 -1.79
N PRO A 257 -21.41 -32.35 -2.13
CA PRO A 257 -20.74 -31.23 -2.81
C PRO A 257 -20.02 -30.27 -1.84
N TRP A 258 -20.21 -30.42 -0.53
CA TRP A 258 -19.76 -29.50 0.51
C TRP A 258 -18.23 -29.37 0.62
N ASN A 259 -17.49 -30.40 0.23
CA ASN A 259 -16.03 -30.33 0.14
C ASN A 259 -15.51 -29.26 -0.85
N ALA A 260 -16.38 -28.72 -1.70
CA ALA A 260 -16.04 -27.60 -2.57
C ALA A 260 -16.06 -26.23 -1.87
N LEU A 261 -16.54 -26.13 -0.62
CA LEU A 261 -16.37 -24.93 0.21
C LEU A 261 -14.88 -24.50 0.28
N GLY A 262 -13.97 -25.49 0.28
CA GLY A 262 -12.53 -25.25 0.26
C GLY A 262 -12.04 -24.60 1.55
N TRP A 263 -11.02 -23.75 1.45
CA TRP A 263 -10.34 -23.16 2.63
C TRP A 263 -11.21 -22.14 3.38
N VAL A 264 -11.73 -22.49 4.56
CA VAL A 264 -12.59 -21.66 5.43
C VAL A 264 -11.96 -21.56 6.83
N PRO A 265 -10.97 -20.67 7.03
CA PRO A 265 -10.37 -20.46 8.34
C PRO A 265 -11.27 -19.60 9.23
N ILE A 266 -11.34 -19.94 10.51
CA ILE A 266 -11.86 -19.08 11.57
C ILE A 266 -10.67 -18.71 12.45
N GLU A 267 -10.42 -17.42 12.56
CA GLU A 267 -9.31 -16.85 13.33
C GLU A 267 -9.80 -15.69 14.18
N PHE A 268 -9.29 -15.59 15.41
CA PHE A 268 -9.62 -14.51 16.31
C PHE A 268 -8.51 -13.46 16.32
N HIS A 269 -8.79 -12.31 15.71
CA HIS A 269 -7.86 -11.18 15.59
C HIS A 269 -8.44 -9.95 16.31
N PRO A 270 -8.02 -9.65 17.56
CA PRO A 270 -8.54 -8.52 18.33
C PRO A 270 -8.48 -7.19 17.57
N PHE A 271 -7.38 -6.92 16.86
CA PHE A 271 -7.23 -5.69 16.08
C PHE A 271 -8.24 -5.62 14.92
N ALA A 272 -8.53 -6.74 14.24
CA ALA A 272 -9.47 -6.77 13.13
C ALA A 272 -10.91 -6.55 13.62
N ILE A 273 -11.25 -7.13 14.78
CA ILE A 273 -12.53 -6.89 15.47
C ILE A 273 -12.67 -5.41 15.84
N GLY A 274 -11.61 -4.83 16.42
CA GLY A 274 -11.58 -3.40 16.77
C GLY A 274 -11.75 -2.48 15.56
N LEU A 275 -11.12 -2.81 14.42
CA LEU A 275 -11.29 -2.05 13.18
C LEU A 275 -12.68 -2.25 12.54
N ALA A 276 -13.23 -3.47 12.60
CA ALA A 276 -14.56 -3.78 12.09
C ALA A 276 -15.67 -3.01 12.83
N TYR A 277 -15.45 -2.64 14.10
CA TYR A 277 -16.38 -1.79 14.86
C TYR A 277 -16.60 -0.41 14.22
N PHE A 278 -15.60 0.13 13.52
CA PHE A 278 -15.72 1.42 12.83
C PHE A 278 -16.36 1.31 11.43
N MET A 279 -16.60 0.08 10.96
CA MET A 279 -17.19 -0.15 9.65
C MET A 279 -18.71 0.09 9.68
N PRO A 280 -19.28 0.73 8.65
CA PRO A 280 -20.73 0.79 8.48
C PRO A 280 -21.37 -0.61 8.49
N LEU A 281 -22.56 -0.74 9.10
CA LEU A 281 -23.22 -2.04 9.32
C LEU A 281 -23.57 -2.77 8.02
N ASP A 282 -24.01 -2.03 7.01
CA ASP A 282 -24.28 -2.49 5.65
C ASP A 282 -23.02 -3.06 4.97
N MET A 283 -21.86 -2.44 5.20
CA MET A 283 -20.58 -2.91 4.67
C MET A 283 -20.07 -4.16 5.40
N ALA A 284 -20.25 -4.22 6.73
CA ALA A 284 -19.94 -5.39 7.52
C ALA A 284 -20.80 -6.60 7.11
N PHE A 285 -22.10 -6.39 6.91
CA PHE A 285 -23.02 -7.41 6.38
C PHE A 285 -22.60 -7.86 4.98
N SER A 286 -22.29 -6.92 4.08
CA SER A 286 -21.88 -7.23 2.71
C SER A 286 -20.62 -8.09 2.67
N THR A 287 -19.61 -7.75 3.47
CA THR A 287 -18.37 -8.54 3.58
C THR A 287 -18.65 -9.98 3.99
N TRP A 288 -19.48 -10.17 5.02
CA TRP A 288 -19.86 -11.49 5.51
C TRP A 288 -20.68 -12.26 4.46
N PHE A 289 -21.68 -11.62 3.85
CA PHE A 289 -22.57 -12.24 2.87
C PHE A 289 -21.79 -12.67 1.61
N PHE A 290 -21.01 -11.77 1.01
CA PHE A 290 -20.28 -12.07 -0.22
C PHE A 290 -19.15 -13.09 0.00
N TYR A 291 -18.58 -13.16 1.21
CA TYR A 291 -17.68 -14.25 1.58
C TYR A 291 -18.36 -15.61 1.42
N TRP A 292 -19.58 -15.77 1.95
CA TRP A 292 -20.33 -17.02 1.83
C TRP A 292 -20.88 -17.25 0.42
N PHE A 293 -21.31 -16.19 -0.26
CA PHE A 293 -21.80 -16.25 -1.63
C PHE A 293 -20.81 -16.94 -2.57
N TRP A 294 -19.54 -16.49 -2.60
CA TRP A 294 -18.50 -17.14 -3.43
C TRP A 294 -18.22 -18.60 -3.05
N ARG A 295 -18.45 -18.98 -1.78
CA ARG A 295 -18.30 -20.37 -1.32
C ARG A 295 -19.46 -21.23 -1.81
N PHE A 296 -20.67 -20.69 -1.75
CA PHE A 296 -21.84 -21.35 -2.31
C PHE A 296 -21.76 -21.48 -3.83
N GLU A 297 -21.19 -20.50 -4.55
CA GLU A 297 -20.90 -20.65 -5.98
C GLU A 297 -19.99 -21.85 -6.24
N ARG A 298 -18.91 -22.04 -5.46
CA ARG A 298 -18.03 -23.22 -5.59
C ARG A 298 -18.76 -24.54 -5.33
N VAL A 299 -19.63 -24.57 -4.31
CA VAL A 299 -20.46 -25.74 -4.01
C VAL A 299 -21.42 -26.02 -5.15
N PHE A 300 -22.11 -25.00 -5.66
CA PHE A 300 -22.99 -25.11 -6.82
C PHE A 300 -22.23 -25.62 -8.05
N GLY A 301 -21.04 -25.08 -8.31
CA GLY A 301 -20.16 -25.55 -9.38
C GLY A 301 -19.73 -27.02 -9.25
N SER A 302 -19.62 -27.51 -8.01
CA SER A 302 -19.39 -28.93 -7.70
C SER A 302 -20.61 -29.80 -8.03
N VAL A 303 -21.83 -29.29 -7.79
CA VAL A 303 -23.09 -29.97 -8.09
C VAL A 303 -23.28 -30.13 -9.59
N ILE A 304 -23.11 -29.04 -10.36
CA ILE A 304 -23.35 -29.04 -11.81
C ILE A 304 -22.15 -29.55 -12.63
N GLY A 305 -21.06 -29.99 -11.98
CA GLY A 305 -19.90 -30.58 -12.64
C GLY A 305 -18.91 -29.57 -13.27
N VAL A 306 -19.15 -28.26 -13.19
CA VAL A 306 -18.25 -27.23 -13.75
C VAL A 306 -17.01 -26.95 -12.90
N LYS A 307 -16.85 -27.62 -11.75
CA LYS A 307 -15.63 -27.54 -10.91
C LYS A 307 -14.34 -27.86 -11.69
N ALA A 308 -14.43 -28.61 -12.80
CA ALA A 308 -13.29 -28.90 -13.67
C ALA A 308 -12.73 -27.65 -14.39
N LEU A 309 -13.52 -26.58 -14.51
CA LEU A 309 -13.05 -25.31 -15.07
C LEU A 309 -12.06 -24.67 -14.10
N ARG A 310 -10.80 -24.59 -14.53
CA ARG A 310 -9.72 -23.94 -13.78
C ARG A 310 -10.11 -22.49 -13.51
N GLY A 311 -10.19 -22.13 -12.23
CA GLY A 311 -10.46 -20.76 -11.78
C GLY A 311 -11.91 -20.49 -11.40
N PHE A 312 -12.88 -21.38 -11.67
CA PHE A 312 -14.28 -21.19 -11.26
C PHE A 312 -14.39 -20.96 -9.72
N PRO A 313 -15.16 -19.97 -9.24
CA PRO A 313 -16.14 -19.13 -9.96
C PRO A 313 -15.57 -17.83 -10.54
N PHE A 314 -14.28 -17.79 -10.83
CA PHE A 314 -13.57 -16.65 -11.43
C PHE A 314 -13.60 -15.39 -10.55
N VAL A 315 -13.42 -15.58 -9.24
CA VAL A 315 -13.46 -14.51 -8.22
C VAL A 315 -12.59 -13.31 -8.60
N TRP A 316 -11.40 -13.55 -9.16
CA TRP A 316 -10.51 -12.48 -9.60
C TRP A 316 -11.09 -11.68 -10.77
N GLN A 317 -11.63 -12.36 -11.78
CA GLN A 317 -12.27 -11.71 -12.93
C GLN A 317 -13.55 -10.96 -12.51
N GLN A 318 -14.36 -11.55 -11.62
CA GLN A 318 -15.52 -10.87 -11.03
C GLN A 318 -15.07 -9.58 -10.31
N SER A 319 -14.00 -9.64 -9.53
CA SER A 319 -13.46 -8.51 -8.77
C SER A 319 -12.92 -7.41 -9.71
N ILE A 320 -12.24 -7.77 -10.81
CA ILE A 320 -11.82 -6.82 -11.85
C ILE A 320 -13.03 -6.12 -12.45
N GLY A 321 -14.10 -6.87 -12.77
CA GLY A 321 -15.35 -6.32 -13.28
C GLY A 321 -15.99 -5.29 -12.34
N VAL A 322 -16.01 -5.58 -11.03
CA VAL A 322 -16.51 -4.65 -10.01
C VAL A 322 -15.65 -3.39 -9.95
N CYS A 323 -14.32 -3.52 -9.96
CA CYS A 323 -13.44 -2.35 -9.96
C CYS A 323 -13.62 -1.49 -11.21
N PHE A 324 -13.82 -2.11 -12.38
CA PHE A 324 -14.12 -1.38 -13.61
C PHE A 324 -15.47 -0.66 -13.53
N ALA A 325 -16.50 -1.30 -12.97
CA ALA A 325 -17.79 -0.66 -12.73
C ALA A 325 -17.68 0.53 -11.76
N ILE A 326 -16.94 0.38 -10.65
CA ILE A 326 -16.67 1.48 -9.70
C ILE A 326 -15.90 2.61 -10.40
N LEU A 327 -14.89 2.29 -11.21
CA LEU A 327 -14.13 3.28 -11.97
C LEU A 327 -15.04 4.06 -12.92
N LEU A 328 -15.88 3.38 -13.70
CA LEU A 328 -16.84 4.02 -14.60
C LEU A 328 -17.84 4.89 -13.85
N PHE A 329 -18.34 4.42 -12.71
CA PHE A 329 -19.24 5.18 -11.86
C PHE A 329 -18.57 6.45 -11.30
N VAL A 330 -17.34 6.32 -10.82
CA VAL A 330 -16.52 7.44 -10.36
C VAL A 330 -16.34 8.44 -11.50
N LEU A 331 -15.84 8.01 -12.67
CA LEU A 331 -15.65 8.90 -13.82
C LEU A 331 -16.96 9.57 -14.27
N TRP A 332 -18.08 8.85 -14.22
CA TRP A 332 -19.41 9.37 -14.53
C TRP A 332 -19.83 10.48 -13.56
N MET A 333 -19.61 10.30 -12.26
CA MET A 333 -19.89 11.33 -11.24
C MET A 333 -19.00 12.57 -11.45
N TYR A 334 -17.73 12.36 -11.81
CA TYR A 334 -16.77 13.44 -12.01
C TYR A 334 -16.98 14.27 -13.29
N ARG A 335 -17.83 13.84 -14.25
CA ARG A 335 -18.05 14.57 -15.51
C ARG A 335 -18.52 16.02 -15.29
N PHE A 336 -19.36 16.25 -14.29
CA PHE A 336 -19.85 17.59 -13.97
C PHE A 336 -18.78 18.48 -13.35
N GLN A 337 -17.91 17.90 -12.52
CA GLN A 337 -16.79 18.61 -11.92
C GLN A 337 -15.69 18.89 -12.93
N ALA A 338 -15.41 17.95 -13.83
CA ALA A 338 -14.47 18.13 -14.95
C ALA A 338 -14.89 19.30 -15.83
N LEU A 339 -16.18 19.45 -16.14
CA LEU A 339 -16.72 20.60 -16.86
C LEU A 339 -16.53 21.93 -16.10
N ARG A 340 -16.72 21.94 -14.77
CA ARG A 340 -16.48 23.14 -13.94
C ARG A 340 -14.99 23.52 -13.92
N ILE A 341 -14.11 22.54 -13.81
CA ILE A 341 -12.65 22.74 -13.87
C ILE A 341 -12.25 23.28 -15.25
N LEU A 342 -12.76 22.69 -16.34
CA LEU A 342 -12.48 23.13 -17.72
C LEU A 342 -12.96 24.56 -17.98
N ARG A 343 -14.18 24.92 -17.54
CA ARG A 343 -14.70 26.30 -17.65
C ARG A 343 -13.85 27.30 -16.88
N SER A 344 -13.30 26.90 -15.73
CA SER A 344 -12.36 27.72 -14.98
C SER A 344 -11.03 27.93 -15.70
N PHE A 345 -10.49 26.93 -16.40
CA PHE A 345 -9.31 27.13 -17.26
C PHE A 345 -9.56 28.16 -18.36
N LEU A 346 -10.79 28.21 -18.88
CA LEU A 346 -11.23 29.17 -19.91
C LEU A 346 -11.59 30.56 -19.36
N GLY A 347 -11.37 30.82 -18.06
CA GLY A 347 -11.56 32.15 -17.46
C GLY A 347 -12.98 32.44 -16.94
N TYR A 348 -13.92 31.49 -17.05
CA TYR A 348 -15.30 31.64 -16.58
C TYR A 348 -15.48 31.23 -15.11
N ALA A 349 -14.57 31.68 -14.23
CA ALA A 349 -14.54 31.31 -12.82
C ALA A 349 -15.21 32.38 -11.93
N ASP A 350 -16.11 31.94 -11.05
CA ASP A 350 -16.69 32.78 -10.00
C ASP A 350 -15.63 33.17 -8.94
N ASP A 351 -15.75 34.36 -8.37
CA ASP A 351 -14.71 35.02 -7.57
C ASP A 351 -14.45 34.27 -6.23
N LYS A 352 -15.49 33.63 -5.69
CA LYS A 352 -15.46 32.91 -4.41
C LYS A 352 -14.58 31.64 -4.43
N ASP A 353 -14.32 31.05 -5.58
CA ASP A 353 -13.60 29.76 -5.72
C ASP A 353 -12.15 29.92 -6.25
N ARG A 354 -11.62 31.14 -6.39
CA ARG A 354 -10.28 31.36 -7.00
C ARG A 354 -9.14 30.56 -6.35
N GLY A 355 -9.15 30.42 -5.02
CA GLY A 355 -8.12 29.69 -4.29
C GLY A 355 -8.10 28.19 -4.62
N GLU A 356 -9.27 27.56 -4.59
CA GLU A 356 -9.43 26.14 -4.92
C GLU A 356 -9.13 25.89 -6.40
N LEU A 357 -9.56 26.78 -7.29
CA LEU A 357 -9.29 26.67 -8.72
C LEU A 357 -7.79 26.73 -9.01
N ARG A 358 -7.02 27.59 -8.32
CA ARG A 358 -5.55 27.57 -8.44
C ARG A 358 -4.97 26.24 -7.99
N MET A 359 -5.46 25.68 -6.87
CA MET A 359 -5.01 24.39 -6.36
C MET A 359 -5.30 23.26 -7.37
N CYS A 360 -6.50 23.23 -7.97
CA CYS A 360 -6.84 22.26 -9.02
C CYS A 360 -5.92 22.40 -10.25
N ARG A 361 -5.58 23.62 -10.68
CA ARG A 361 -4.67 23.86 -11.80
C ARG A 361 -3.27 23.30 -11.52
N TRP A 362 -2.73 23.58 -10.34
CA TRP A 362 -1.43 23.04 -9.91
C TRP A 362 -1.48 21.52 -9.77
N ALA A 363 -2.59 20.96 -9.28
CA ALA A 363 -2.76 19.52 -9.18
C ALA A 363 -2.81 18.86 -10.57
N ILE A 364 -3.51 19.44 -11.55
CA ILE A 364 -3.52 18.92 -12.92
C ILE A 364 -2.14 19.01 -13.56
N LEU A 365 -1.47 20.16 -13.44
CA LEU A 365 -0.12 20.32 -14.00
C LEU A 365 0.86 19.34 -13.36
N GLY A 366 0.82 19.23 -12.03
CA GLY A 366 1.62 18.27 -11.28
C GLY A 366 1.35 16.83 -11.70
N PHE A 367 0.09 16.45 -11.84
CA PHE A 367 -0.31 15.14 -12.34
C PHE A 367 0.25 14.86 -13.74
N LEU A 368 0.07 15.80 -14.69
CA LEU A 368 0.54 15.64 -16.07
C LEU A 368 2.07 15.55 -16.15
N LEU A 369 2.80 16.34 -15.35
CA LEU A 369 4.25 16.31 -15.31
C LEU A 369 4.76 14.99 -14.71
N SER A 370 4.19 14.54 -13.58
CA SER A 370 4.58 13.28 -12.95
C SER A 370 4.20 12.08 -13.83
N PHE A 371 3.01 12.08 -14.44
CA PHE A 371 2.58 11.02 -15.36
C PHE A 371 3.46 11.00 -16.63
N GLY A 372 3.72 12.16 -17.23
CA GLY A 372 4.61 12.29 -18.38
C GLY A 372 6.03 11.82 -18.07
N TYR A 373 6.55 12.11 -16.87
CA TYR A 373 7.82 11.58 -16.42
C TYR A 373 7.82 10.04 -16.33
N LEU A 374 6.78 9.43 -15.77
CA LEU A 374 6.67 7.96 -15.66
C LEU A 374 6.65 7.28 -17.03
N VAL A 375 5.86 7.82 -17.96
CA VAL A 375 5.80 7.32 -19.35
C VAL A 375 7.13 7.54 -20.06
N GLY A 376 7.74 8.71 -19.91
CA GLY A 376 9.06 9.02 -20.48
C GLY A 376 10.15 8.11 -19.94
N PHE A 377 10.18 7.87 -18.63
CA PHE A 377 11.11 6.93 -17.99
C PHE A 377 10.97 5.52 -18.58
N CYS A 378 9.74 5.01 -18.69
CA CYS A 378 9.50 3.69 -19.27
C CYS A 378 9.88 3.64 -20.76
N TYR A 379 9.67 4.72 -21.51
CA TYR A 379 10.12 4.84 -22.89
C TYR A 379 11.65 4.75 -23.00
N PHE A 380 12.40 5.47 -22.16
CA PHE A 380 13.86 5.35 -22.10
C PHE A 380 14.35 3.98 -21.59
N ALA A 381 13.51 3.26 -20.85
CA ALA A 381 13.75 1.89 -20.43
C ALA A 381 13.42 0.85 -21.53
N GLY A 382 12.94 1.27 -22.70
CA GLY A 382 12.66 0.41 -23.86
C GLY A 382 11.18 0.08 -24.09
N MET A 383 10.26 0.64 -23.31
CA MET A 383 8.82 0.40 -23.48
C MET A 383 8.21 1.25 -24.59
N LYS A 384 7.15 0.74 -25.21
CA LYS A 384 6.29 1.53 -26.12
C LYS A 384 5.45 2.51 -25.30
N VAL A 385 5.35 3.76 -25.76
CA VAL A 385 4.64 4.86 -25.07
C VAL A 385 3.19 4.48 -24.72
N TRP A 386 2.47 3.84 -25.64
CA TRP A 386 1.08 3.45 -25.41
C TRP A 386 0.95 2.35 -24.34
N VAL A 387 1.91 1.42 -24.27
CA VAL A 387 1.93 0.33 -23.28
C VAL A 387 2.19 0.90 -21.89
N ALA A 388 3.21 1.76 -21.76
CA ALA A 388 3.52 2.43 -20.50
C ALA A 388 2.35 3.31 -20.04
N SER A 389 1.73 4.07 -20.95
CA SER A 389 0.57 4.91 -20.65
C SER A 389 -0.61 4.07 -20.16
N ALA A 390 -0.94 2.97 -20.85
CA ALA A 390 -2.01 2.07 -20.44
C ALA A 390 -1.72 1.43 -19.07
N PHE A 391 -0.48 0.98 -18.84
CA PHE A 391 -0.06 0.40 -17.55
C PHE A 391 -0.32 1.37 -16.39
N PHE A 392 0.19 2.62 -16.48
CA PHE A 392 0.02 3.59 -15.39
C PHE A 392 -1.42 4.08 -15.25
N LEU A 393 -2.19 4.21 -16.34
CA LEU A 393 -3.61 4.57 -16.25
C LEU A 393 -4.40 3.50 -15.52
N ILE A 394 -4.18 2.22 -15.83
CA ILE A 394 -4.82 1.09 -15.15
C ILE A 394 -4.38 1.07 -13.67
N LEU A 395 -3.08 1.19 -13.40
CA LEU A 395 -2.51 1.23 -12.04
C LEU A 395 -3.15 2.34 -11.19
N LEU A 396 -3.19 3.57 -11.71
CA LEU A 396 -3.74 4.74 -11.00
C LEU A 396 -5.26 4.63 -10.85
N SER A 397 -5.95 4.02 -11.80
CA SER A 397 -7.39 3.73 -11.70
C SER A 397 -7.68 2.76 -10.55
N PHE A 398 -6.91 1.68 -10.43
CA PHE A 398 -7.03 0.78 -9.28
C PHE A 398 -6.67 1.46 -7.98
N SER A 399 -5.62 2.26 -7.97
CA SER A 399 -5.23 3.05 -6.81
C SER A 399 -6.38 3.96 -6.34
N LEU A 400 -7.09 4.62 -7.25
CA LEU A 400 -8.27 5.43 -6.94
C LEU A 400 -9.41 4.61 -6.33
N VAL A 401 -9.69 3.42 -6.87
CA VAL A 401 -10.71 2.50 -6.35
C VAL A 401 -10.34 2.04 -4.94
N VAL A 402 -9.07 1.66 -4.70
CA VAL A 402 -8.56 1.27 -3.38
C VAL A 402 -8.72 2.42 -2.38
N THR A 403 -8.34 3.64 -2.77
CA THR A 403 -8.49 4.84 -1.95
C THR A 403 -9.95 5.08 -1.58
N ARG A 404 -10.87 4.95 -2.53
CA ARG A 404 -12.31 5.09 -2.28
C ARG A 404 -12.83 4.04 -1.30
N ILE A 405 -12.52 2.77 -1.54
CA ILE A 405 -12.91 1.65 -0.66
C ILE A 405 -12.43 1.90 0.77
N ARG A 406 -11.19 2.33 0.97
CA ARG A 406 -10.66 2.61 2.31
C ARG A 406 -11.29 3.85 2.95
N ALA A 407 -11.54 4.91 2.17
CA ALA A 407 -12.17 6.12 2.67
C ALA A 407 -13.63 5.91 3.10
N GLU A 408 -14.35 5.01 2.43
CA GLU A 408 -15.75 4.71 2.69
C GLU A 408 -15.95 3.61 3.73
N ILE A 409 -15.25 2.48 3.56
CA ILE A 409 -15.49 1.24 4.32
C ILE A 409 -14.54 1.12 5.52
N GLY A 410 -13.32 1.66 5.42
CA GLY A 410 -12.28 1.44 6.43
C GLY A 410 -11.82 -0.01 6.56
N TYR A 411 -11.95 -0.80 5.49
CA TYR A 411 -11.66 -2.23 5.48
C TYR A 411 -10.24 -2.55 5.98
N PRO A 412 -10.04 -3.45 6.97
CA PRO A 412 -8.77 -3.60 7.69
C PRO A 412 -7.65 -4.24 6.85
N MET A 413 -7.99 -5.10 5.89
CA MET A 413 -7.02 -5.79 5.01
C MET A 413 -7.65 -6.03 3.65
N HIS A 414 -7.20 -5.35 2.60
CA HIS A 414 -7.66 -5.59 1.24
C HIS A 414 -6.51 -6.20 0.45
N ASP A 415 -6.70 -7.42 -0.06
CA ASP A 415 -5.77 -8.02 -1.00
C ASP A 415 -6.31 -7.88 -2.42
N LEU A 416 -6.21 -6.67 -2.97
CA LEU A 416 -6.58 -6.40 -4.35
C LEU A 416 -5.35 -6.68 -5.22
N ALA A 417 -5.13 -7.96 -5.52
CA ALA A 417 -4.04 -8.44 -6.38
C ALA A 417 -4.35 -8.21 -7.88
N PHE A 418 -4.69 -6.97 -8.23
CA PHE A 418 -4.94 -6.57 -9.61
C PHE A 418 -3.64 -6.12 -10.26
N ARG A 419 -3.29 -6.80 -11.34
CA ARG A 419 -2.05 -6.56 -12.06
C ARG A 419 -2.37 -5.96 -13.42
N PRO A 420 -2.03 -4.68 -13.66
CA PRO A 420 -2.20 -4.05 -14.97
C PRO A 420 -1.59 -4.89 -16.10
N GLU A 421 -0.42 -5.48 -15.85
CA GLU A 421 0.26 -6.37 -16.79
C GLU A 421 -0.58 -7.62 -17.12
N ASP A 422 -1.21 -8.26 -16.14
CA ASP A 422 -2.05 -9.44 -16.37
C ASP A 422 -3.28 -9.07 -17.19
N ILE A 423 -3.90 -7.92 -16.93
CA ILE A 423 -5.08 -7.44 -17.68
C ILE A 423 -4.71 -7.18 -19.14
N MET A 424 -3.62 -6.43 -19.36
CA MET A 424 -3.16 -6.11 -20.70
C MET A 424 -2.80 -7.37 -21.49
N VAL A 425 -2.05 -8.31 -20.88
CA VAL A 425 -1.67 -9.57 -21.52
C VAL A 425 -2.88 -10.47 -21.76
N THR A 426 -3.86 -10.51 -20.85
CA THR A 426 -5.06 -11.34 -21.01
C THR A 426 -5.97 -10.82 -22.13
N VAL A 427 -6.10 -9.49 -22.27
CA VAL A 427 -6.99 -8.87 -23.27
C VAL A 427 -6.34 -8.79 -24.65
N LEU A 428 -5.07 -8.40 -24.72
CA LEU A 428 -4.38 -8.13 -26.00
C LEU A 428 -3.52 -9.31 -26.47
N GLY A 429 -3.15 -10.22 -25.57
CA GLY A 429 -2.14 -11.25 -25.81
C GLY A 429 -0.71 -10.72 -25.69
N THR A 430 0.26 -11.63 -25.73
CA THR A 430 1.69 -11.30 -25.58
C THR A 430 2.31 -10.72 -26.85
N ARG A 431 1.84 -11.13 -28.04
CA ARG A 431 2.41 -10.72 -29.33
C ARG A 431 2.31 -9.21 -29.60
N PRO A 432 1.16 -8.54 -29.40
CA PRO A 432 1.06 -7.10 -29.66
C PRO A 432 1.84 -6.24 -28.65
N ILE A 433 2.00 -6.75 -27.43
CA ILE A 433 2.76 -6.09 -26.37
C ILE A 433 4.26 -6.13 -26.71
N GLY A 434 4.79 -7.29 -27.07
CA GLY A 434 6.20 -7.46 -27.46
C GLY A 434 7.15 -7.69 -26.27
N PRO A 435 8.30 -8.33 -26.50
CA PRO A 435 9.21 -8.81 -25.46
C PRO A 435 9.84 -7.69 -24.62
N GLU A 436 10.14 -6.53 -25.22
CA GLU A 436 10.67 -5.36 -24.52
C GLU A 436 9.73 -4.88 -23.40
N ASN A 437 8.42 -4.85 -23.68
CA ASN A 437 7.42 -4.41 -22.72
C ASN A 437 7.14 -5.47 -21.65
N LEU A 438 7.12 -6.76 -22.04
CA LEU A 438 6.93 -7.87 -21.11
C LEU A 438 8.08 -7.96 -20.09
N THR A 439 9.32 -7.72 -20.55
CA THR A 439 10.49 -7.66 -19.67
C THR A 439 10.35 -6.53 -18.65
N MET A 440 9.96 -5.33 -19.09
CA MET A 440 9.77 -4.19 -18.20
C MET A 440 8.57 -4.33 -17.25
N PHE A 441 7.50 -5.04 -17.63
CA PHE A 441 6.43 -5.38 -16.69
C PHE A 441 6.94 -6.16 -15.48
N GLY A 442 7.90 -7.07 -15.68
CA GLY A 442 8.56 -7.79 -14.57
C GLY A 442 9.22 -6.84 -13.56
N TYR A 443 9.85 -5.76 -14.05
CA TYR A 443 10.47 -4.74 -13.20
C TYR A 443 9.49 -3.72 -12.62
N LEU A 444 8.34 -3.50 -13.25
CA LEU A 444 7.26 -2.65 -12.71
C LEU A 444 6.34 -3.39 -11.73
N HIS A 445 6.49 -4.71 -11.61
CA HIS A 445 5.63 -5.57 -10.80
C HIS A 445 5.57 -5.19 -9.32
N PHE A 446 6.60 -4.56 -8.77
CA PHE A 446 6.57 -4.04 -7.39
C PHE A 446 5.51 -2.94 -7.18
N LEU A 447 5.04 -2.27 -8.24
CA LEU A 447 3.96 -1.29 -8.14
C LEU A 447 2.57 -1.95 -8.17
N SER A 448 2.44 -3.11 -8.81
CA SER A 448 1.17 -3.77 -9.11
C SER A 448 0.89 -5.05 -8.32
N TYR A 449 1.85 -5.54 -7.53
CA TYR A 449 1.74 -6.83 -6.84
C TYR A 449 0.48 -6.93 -5.95
N ALA A 450 0.38 -6.03 -4.98
CA ALA A 450 -0.77 -5.92 -4.09
C ALA A 450 -0.87 -4.49 -3.58
N HIS A 451 -2.08 -3.92 -3.59
CA HIS A 451 -2.30 -2.53 -3.17
C HIS A 451 -2.41 -2.34 -1.65
N ARG A 452 -1.85 -3.26 -0.83
CA ARG A 452 -2.02 -3.25 0.64
C ARG A 452 -1.22 -2.12 1.30
N SER A 453 0.01 -1.88 0.86
CA SER A 453 0.84 -0.75 1.33
C SER A 453 0.73 0.51 0.47
N ASN A 454 -0.37 0.67 -0.29
CA ASN A 454 -0.58 1.83 -1.15
C ASN A 454 -0.57 3.12 -0.31
N PRO A 455 0.27 4.12 -0.64
CA PRO A 455 0.34 5.37 0.12
C PRO A 455 -0.83 6.32 -0.17
N GLN A 456 -1.52 6.21 -1.30
CA GLN A 456 -2.59 7.13 -1.68
C GLN A 456 -3.74 7.27 -0.66
N PRO A 457 -4.24 6.21 0.00
CA PRO A 457 -5.39 6.32 0.90
C PRO A 457 -5.10 6.92 2.28
N HIS A 458 -3.82 7.17 2.59
CA HIS A 458 -3.39 7.75 3.86
C HIS A 458 -3.15 9.25 3.71
#